data_AF-A0A2D8D147-F1
#
_entry.id   AF-A0A2D8D147-F1
#
_cell.length_a   1.000
_cell.length_b   1.000
_cell.length_c   1.000
_cell.angle_alpha   90.00
_cell.angle_beta   90.00
_cell.angle_gamma   90.00
#
_symmetry.space_group_name_H-M   'P 1'
#
loop_
_entity.id
_entity.type
_entity.pdbx_description
1 polymer ?
#
loop_
_entity_poly.entity_id
_entity_poly.type
_entity_poly.pdbx_seq_one_letter_code
_entity_poly.pdbx_strand_id
1 'polypeptide(L)'
;MAARMTSPCLFPAKRTYRANSAKGDGFDCDYLSRPLSPDAGKGRFFMILWPWAHGAMGAAMAFACQTAAAAQTIEVPAAQSETTSPETTSPDTALTGEGPSLPTVADRPLEQDGNDPLLALAETQGDGGAFLDAVSLAVSRHGNVRSASAMVDAADARRDEAGMGLIPDVQLGLQSRESIASSFSGQPGTQFERTRARSRVDATFQVRQTLLDFGTIGSTISAAGERLRAAREDLDAAREQVALSAIAAWYDVFAARALLSLSNSFVEEQEGLVADLEQRIQSGFSAEGDMARLRSSLALARTDRARYRRMLAGAVASYEEFIGTPPPPDLERAPAPAVPAVTAEMAAFLARQSPAVLSAEAQARAAADDARATSAERLPVIDGSIEGGRYGLVRDQYDGDYDIRAVLTLRQNFFTGAIPRARGAKAQARAADARADAIADEAARAAAIAWADVDSLDVELQALADNYVASRQTRDVLALRFLASRGELFDVMQAQDSFFAIAARYIQVLTERDAARYVLLARTGRLLGALGLPNEGEYSPS
;
A
#
# COMPACT_ATOMS: atom_id res chain seq x y z
N MET A 1 21.39 -63.96 -6.65
CA MET A 1 21.15 -63.29 -7.94
C MET A 1 21.48 -61.82 -7.78
N ALA A 2 22.30 -61.29 -8.69
CA ALA A 2 22.96 -59.97 -8.65
C ALA A 2 22.46 -59.12 -9.84
N ALA A 3 22.66 -57.80 -9.94
CA ALA A 3 22.93 -56.72 -8.97
C ALA A 3 22.97 -55.37 -9.74
N ARG A 4 23.10 -54.25 -8.98
CA ARG A 4 23.54 -52.90 -9.41
C ARG A 4 22.56 -52.06 -10.26
N MET A 5 22.65 -50.74 -10.37
CA MET A 5 23.19 -49.57 -9.63
C MET A 5 23.26 -48.41 -10.68
N THR A 6 23.52 -47.17 -10.24
CA THR A 6 24.05 -46.04 -11.04
C THR A 6 23.18 -45.33 -12.11
N SER A 7 22.92 -44.04 -11.86
CA SER A 7 22.82 -42.90 -12.81
C SER A 7 24.18 -42.65 -13.53
N PRO A 8 24.46 -41.61 -14.38
CA PRO A 8 23.71 -40.36 -14.67
C PRO A 8 23.83 -39.79 -16.14
N CYS A 9 23.44 -38.51 -16.31
CA CYS A 9 23.94 -37.48 -17.27
C CYS A 9 24.05 -37.73 -18.80
N LEU A 10 23.49 -36.81 -19.62
CA LEU A 10 24.24 -35.93 -20.58
C LEU A 10 23.34 -35.00 -21.44
N PHE A 11 23.70 -33.71 -21.50
CA PHE A 11 23.39 -32.72 -22.57
C PHE A 11 24.37 -32.92 -23.76
N PRO A 12 24.40 -32.17 -24.91
CA PRO A 12 23.62 -30.97 -25.31
C PRO A 12 23.10 -30.96 -26.79
N ALA A 13 22.48 -29.86 -27.24
CA ALA A 13 22.96 -29.00 -28.37
C ALA A 13 21.85 -28.29 -29.20
N LYS A 14 22.22 -27.12 -29.76
CA LYS A 14 21.39 -26.18 -30.54
C LYS A 14 21.10 -26.68 -31.97
N ARG A 15 20.01 -26.19 -32.59
CA ARG A 15 19.89 -26.07 -34.06
C ARG A 15 19.49 -24.67 -34.50
N THR A 16 20.24 -24.13 -35.45
CA THR A 16 19.98 -22.88 -36.18
C THR A 16 19.14 -23.17 -37.43
N TYR A 17 18.33 -22.18 -37.85
CA TYR A 17 17.56 -22.23 -39.09
C TYR A 17 18.36 -21.60 -40.24
N ARG A 18 18.27 -22.16 -41.46
CA ARG A 18 18.84 -21.58 -42.68
C ARG A 18 17.78 -21.60 -43.79
N ALA A 19 17.80 -20.58 -44.65
CA ALA A 19 16.80 -20.35 -45.69
C ALA A 19 16.85 -21.39 -46.83
N ASN A 20 15.78 -21.43 -47.62
CA ASN A 20 15.73 -22.10 -48.92
C ASN A 20 14.93 -21.23 -49.92
N SER A 21 15.25 -21.30 -51.21
CA SER A 21 14.78 -20.34 -52.22
C SER A 21 14.17 -20.97 -53.49
N ALA A 22 13.57 -20.11 -54.31
CA ALA A 22 13.29 -20.23 -55.75
C ALA A 22 12.05 -21.03 -56.22
N LYS A 23 11.14 -20.33 -56.92
CA LYS A 23 11.08 -20.29 -58.41
C LYS A 23 10.20 -19.14 -58.92
N GLY A 24 10.26 -18.83 -60.23
CA GLY A 24 9.59 -17.70 -60.89
C GLY A 24 8.09 -17.94 -61.19
N ASP A 25 7.38 -17.18 -62.03
CA ASP A 25 7.71 -16.10 -62.99
C ASP A 25 6.44 -15.20 -63.15
N GLY A 26 6.33 -14.07 -63.89
CA GLY A 26 7.19 -13.29 -64.80
C GLY A 26 6.34 -12.24 -65.58
N PHE A 27 6.96 -11.26 -66.25
CA PHE A 27 6.33 -10.11 -66.99
C PHE A 27 5.56 -9.09 -66.10
N ASP A 28 5.41 -7.80 -66.43
CA ASP A 28 5.67 -7.04 -67.67
C ASP A 28 6.05 -5.56 -67.40
N CYS A 29 6.54 -4.81 -68.40
CA CYS A 29 6.89 -3.38 -68.32
C CYS A 29 6.33 -2.59 -69.52
N ASP A 30 5.72 -1.39 -69.34
CA ASP A 30 6.02 -0.25 -70.23
C ASP A 30 5.57 1.17 -69.76
N TYR A 31 6.03 2.16 -70.54
CA TYR A 31 6.06 3.63 -70.42
C TYR A 31 4.75 4.44 -70.60
N LEU A 32 4.83 5.74 -70.22
CA LEU A 32 4.51 6.98 -70.99
C LEU A 32 4.24 8.16 -69.99
N SER A 33 5.07 9.20 -69.80
CA SER A 33 5.23 10.43 -70.60
C SER A 33 3.90 11.15 -70.96
N ARG A 34 3.67 12.49 -70.88
CA ARG A 34 4.53 13.71 -70.91
C ARG A 34 3.66 14.97 -70.53
N PRO A 35 3.94 16.28 -70.82
CA PRO A 35 4.45 17.26 -69.82
C PRO A 35 3.77 18.68 -69.72
N LEU A 36 4.30 19.52 -68.79
CA LEU A 36 4.54 21.00 -68.82
C LEU A 36 3.51 22.02 -69.39
N SER A 37 3.13 23.04 -68.58
CA SER A 37 3.21 24.50 -68.89
C SER A 37 2.77 25.39 -67.69
N PRO A 38 3.29 26.63 -67.47
CA PRO A 38 2.98 27.48 -66.30
C PRO A 38 2.09 28.71 -66.62
N ASP A 39 1.54 29.42 -65.60
CA ASP A 39 1.96 30.82 -65.28
C ASP A 39 1.34 31.43 -63.98
N ALA A 40 2.00 32.50 -63.53
CA ALA A 40 1.75 33.52 -62.48
C ALA A 40 0.41 33.68 -61.72
N GLY A 41 0.50 34.03 -60.43
CA GLY A 41 -0.27 35.18 -59.89
C GLY A 41 -0.79 35.22 -58.44
N LYS A 42 0.05 35.70 -57.49
CA LYS A 42 -0.31 36.47 -56.25
C LYS A 42 -1.25 35.86 -55.18
N GLY A 43 -0.72 35.68 -53.96
CA GLY A 43 -1.48 35.57 -52.71
C GLY A 43 -0.57 35.41 -51.48
N ARG A 44 -0.77 36.19 -50.40
CA ARG A 44 0.05 36.17 -49.15
C ARG A 44 -0.74 35.60 -47.96
N PHE A 45 -0.01 35.20 -46.91
CA PHE A 45 -0.45 34.69 -45.58
C PHE A 45 -0.94 33.22 -45.62
N PHE A 46 -0.64 32.33 -44.67
CA PHE A 46 -0.28 32.49 -43.25
C PHE A 46 0.83 31.50 -42.75
N MET A 47 1.51 31.90 -41.68
CA MET A 47 2.20 31.12 -40.61
C MET A 47 1.33 29.96 -40.01
N ILE A 48 1.77 28.95 -39.22
CA ILE A 48 2.97 28.70 -38.38
C ILE A 48 3.13 27.19 -37.96
N LEU A 49 4.39 26.73 -37.76
CA LEU A 49 4.92 25.64 -36.88
C LEU A 49 4.42 24.15 -36.89
N TRP A 50 5.14 23.34 -36.08
CA TRP A 50 5.46 21.89 -36.18
C TRP A 50 5.03 21.15 -34.85
N PRO A 51 5.38 19.88 -34.50
CA PRO A 51 4.42 18.91 -33.90
C PRO A 51 4.92 18.23 -32.59
N TRP A 52 4.45 16.99 -32.33
CA TRP A 52 4.80 15.97 -31.29
C TRP A 52 3.92 15.99 -30.02
N ALA A 53 3.38 14.91 -29.43
CA ALA A 53 3.51 13.44 -29.51
C ALA A 53 4.39 12.74 -28.44
N HIS A 54 3.70 12.00 -27.54
CA HIS A 54 4.11 10.89 -26.65
C HIS A 54 5.19 11.07 -25.55
N GLY A 55 4.83 10.59 -24.34
CA GLY A 55 5.49 9.38 -23.82
C GLY A 55 6.29 9.46 -22.50
N ALA A 56 5.71 8.87 -21.44
CA ALA A 56 6.27 8.53 -20.13
C ALA A 56 7.77 8.15 -20.02
N MET A 57 8.38 8.46 -18.87
CA MET A 57 9.14 7.49 -18.04
C MET A 57 9.48 8.05 -16.63
N GLY A 58 9.82 7.15 -15.69
CA GLY A 58 10.08 7.49 -14.28
C GLY A 58 11.49 8.01 -13.98
N ALA A 59 11.69 8.52 -12.76
CA ALA A 59 12.93 9.18 -12.34
C ALA A 59 13.73 8.33 -11.34
N ALA A 60 14.96 7.98 -11.71
CA ALA A 60 16.06 7.67 -10.78
C ALA A 60 17.09 8.79 -10.93
N MET A 61 17.47 9.44 -9.83
CA MET A 61 18.28 10.66 -9.88
C MET A 61 19.69 10.42 -9.34
N ALA A 62 20.67 10.29 -10.25
CA ALA A 62 22.09 10.35 -9.93
C ALA A 62 22.63 11.72 -10.33
N PHE A 63 23.14 12.50 -9.37
CA PHE A 63 23.66 13.84 -9.60
C PHE A 63 25.17 13.80 -9.81
N ALA A 64 25.64 14.29 -10.97
CA ALA A 64 27.07 14.38 -11.29
C ALA A 64 27.53 15.85 -11.35
N CYS A 65 28.49 16.14 -10.47
CA CYS A 65 29.37 17.31 -10.38
C CYS A 65 29.50 18.22 -11.61
N GLN A 66 29.33 19.54 -11.41
CA GLN A 66 30.05 20.57 -12.17
C GLN A 66 30.67 21.59 -11.21
N THR A 67 31.92 21.95 -11.48
CA THR A 67 32.76 22.81 -10.66
C THR A 67 32.71 24.27 -11.12
N ALA A 68 32.60 25.20 -10.18
CA ALA A 68 32.96 26.60 -10.39
C ALA A 68 33.60 27.15 -9.11
N ALA A 69 34.86 27.58 -9.21
CA ALA A 69 35.61 28.08 -8.06
C ALA A 69 35.41 29.59 -7.88
N ALA A 70 35.08 30.01 -6.66
CA ALA A 70 35.19 31.39 -6.21
C ALA A 70 35.79 31.38 -4.80
N ALA A 71 37.00 31.91 -4.66
CA ALA A 71 37.69 31.97 -3.38
C ALA A 71 37.24 33.22 -2.59
N GLN A 72 36.76 33.00 -1.36
CA GLN A 72 36.66 34.05 -0.35
C GLN A 72 37.24 33.52 0.95
N THR A 73 38.34 34.12 1.39
CA THR A 73 38.93 33.92 2.71
C THR A 73 38.07 34.57 3.78
N ILE A 74 37.62 33.77 4.76
CA ILE A 74 36.98 34.26 5.98
C ILE A 74 38.00 34.11 7.11
N GLU A 75 38.44 35.23 7.66
CA GLU A 75 39.23 35.24 8.91
C GLU A 75 38.29 35.00 10.11
N VAL A 76 38.69 34.12 11.02
CA VAL A 76 37.97 33.85 12.27
C VAL A 76 38.78 34.47 13.42
N PRO A 77 38.18 35.34 14.25
CA PRO A 77 38.89 35.95 15.37
C PRO A 77 39.12 34.94 16.49
N ALA A 78 40.31 34.97 17.10
CA ALA A 78 40.62 34.15 18.26
C ALA A 78 39.94 34.70 19.51
N ALA A 79 39.04 33.91 20.10
CA ALA A 79 38.50 34.13 21.44
C ALA A 79 39.03 33.04 22.37
N GLN A 80 39.59 33.44 23.53
CA GLN A 80 40.01 32.52 24.58
C GLN A 80 38.85 32.29 25.55
N SER A 81 38.50 31.04 25.82
CA SER A 81 37.67 30.66 26.96
C SER A 81 37.95 29.21 27.39
N GLU A 82 38.61 29.11 28.54
CA GLU A 82 38.60 28.03 29.54
C GLU A 82 38.18 26.60 29.13
N THR A 83 39.11 25.67 29.35
CA THR A 83 38.86 24.22 29.34
C THR A 83 37.98 23.79 30.52
N THR A 84 36.68 23.67 30.29
CA THR A 84 35.84 22.70 31.00
C THR A 84 35.64 21.50 30.10
N SER A 85 36.16 20.34 30.49
CA SER A 85 35.96 19.08 29.75
C SER A 85 34.46 18.80 29.60
N PRO A 86 33.95 18.57 28.37
CA PRO A 86 32.61 18.03 28.22
C PRO A 86 32.63 16.60 28.77
N GLU A 87 31.83 16.36 29.79
CA GLU A 87 31.54 15.02 30.29
C GLU A 87 30.87 14.24 29.16
N THR A 88 31.60 13.31 28.55
CA THR A 88 31.06 12.43 27.50
C THR A 88 30.08 11.44 28.10
N THR A 89 28.83 11.88 28.28
CA THR A 89 27.68 10.97 28.23
C THR A 89 27.61 10.39 26.83
N SER A 90 28.12 9.17 26.67
CA SER A 90 28.04 8.44 25.40
C SER A 90 26.58 8.32 24.97
N PRO A 91 26.24 8.58 23.69
CA PRO A 91 24.87 8.43 23.19
C PRO A 91 24.39 6.96 23.19
N ASP A 92 25.25 5.98 23.48
CA ASP A 92 24.88 4.57 23.61
C ASP A 92 23.87 4.33 24.77
N THR A 93 23.92 5.08 25.88
CA THR A 93 23.08 4.81 27.08
C THR A 93 21.57 5.08 26.87
N ALA A 94 21.19 5.83 25.84
CA ALA A 94 19.78 6.15 25.56
C ALA A 94 19.08 5.10 24.66
N LEU A 95 19.82 4.12 24.12
CA LEU A 95 19.31 3.15 23.14
C LEU A 95 19.28 1.70 23.66
N THR A 96 19.77 1.46 24.87
CA THR A 96 19.87 0.13 25.49
C THR A 96 18.68 -0.12 26.43
N GLY A 97 17.57 -0.60 25.88
CA GLY A 97 16.71 -1.53 26.63
C GLY A 97 17.47 -2.85 26.82
N GLU A 98 17.24 -3.56 27.93
CA GLU A 98 18.01 -4.74 28.31
C GLU A 98 17.62 -5.96 27.46
N GLY A 99 18.20 -6.04 26.25
CA GLY A 99 17.93 -7.11 25.30
C GLY A 99 18.64 -8.42 25.65
N PRO A 100 18.27 -9.54 24.99
CA PRO A 100 18.88 -10.84 25.21
C PRO A 100 20.40 -10.83 25.04
N SER A 101 21.11 -11.39 26.03
CA SER A 101 22.55 -11.64 25.97
C SER A 101 22.85 -13.05 25.44
N LEU A 102 24.11 -13.29 25.05
CA LEU A 102 24.58 -14.66 24.84
C LEU A 102 24.64 -15.40 26.20
N PRO A 103 24.24 -16.67 26.28
CA PRO A 103 24.47 -17.48 27.48
C PRO A 103 25.97 -17.71 27.66
N THR A 104 26.47 -17.53 28.88
CA THR A 104 27.87 -17.83 29.23
C THR A 104 28.20 -19.31 29.04
N VAL A 105 29.50 -19.64 28.91
CA VAL A 105 29.97 -21.03 28.85
C VAL A 105 29.53 -21.80 30.10
N ALA A 106 28.79 -22.90 29.92
CA ALA A 106 28.29 -23.70 31.03
C ALA A 106 29.36 -24.68 31.57
N ASP A 107 29.43 -24.84 32.90
CA ASP A 107 30.30 -25.83 33.58
C ASP A 107 29.99 -27.27 33.17
N ARG A 108 28.73 -27.53 32.76
CA ARG A 108 28.23 -28.84 32.34
C ARG A 108 27.56 -28.76 30.97
N PRO A 109 28.35 -28.67 29.89
CA PRO A 109 27.86 -28.31 28.55
C PRO A 109 26.99 -29.39 27.86
N LEU A 110 26.70 -30.50 28.53
CA LEU A 110 25.81 -31.57 28.05
C LEU A 110 24.53 -31.71 28.90
N GLU A 111 24.42 -30.99 30.02
CA GLU A 111 23.19 -30.88 30.80
C GLU A 111 22.39 -29.67 30.25
N GLN A 112 21.07 -29.81 30.07
CA GLN A 112 20.23 -28.70 29.62
C GLN A 112 19.88 -27.79 30.81
N ASP A 113 20.52 -26.61 30.87
CA ASP A 113 20.06 -25.52 31.72
C ASP A 113 18.81 -24.89 31.11
N GLY A 114 17.65 -25.08 31.76
CA GLY A 114 16.35 -24.54 31.34
C GLY A 114 16.18 -23.02 31.50
N ASN A 115 17.27 -22.25 31.48
CA ASN A 115 17.30 -20.81 31.72
C ASN A 115 18.14 -20.11 30.65
N ASP A 116 17.85 -20.41 29.38
CA ASP A 116 18.52 -19.82 28.22
C ASP A 116 17.80 -18.53 27.79
N PRO A 117 18.48 -17.36 27.77
CA PRO A 117 17.85 -16.07 27.53
C PRO A 117 17.32 -15.92 26.10
N LEU A 118 17.86 -16.66 25.12
CA LEU A 118 17.42 -16.57 23.72
C LEU A 118 16.21 -17.46 23.46
N LEU A 119 16.19 -18.69 24.02
CA LEU A 119 15.01 -19.55 23.95
C LEU A 119 13.82 -18.95 24.72
N ALA A 120 14.09 -18.28 25.85
CA ALA A 120 13.07 -17.57 26.62
C ALA A 120 12.32 -16.51 25.81
N LEU A 121 12.92 -15.89 24.78
CA LEU A 121 12.23 -14.91 23.90
C LEU A 121 11.06 -15.51 23.12
N ALA A 122 11.10 -16.80 22.81
CA ALA A 122 10.00 -17.47 22.11
C ALA A 122 8.82 -17.75 23.06
N GLU A 123 9.10 -17.89 24.35
CA GLU A 123 8.12 -18.17 25.41
C GLU A 123 7.55 -16.88 26.02
N THR A 124 8.37 -15.84 26.17
CA THR A 124 7.93 -14.54 26.69
C THR A 124 7.23 -13.71 25.61
N GLN A 125 6.18 -13.03 26.04
CA GLN A 125 5.39 -12.08 25.27
C GLN A 125 4.96 -10.97 26.22
N GLY A 126 4.89 -9.74 25.73
CA GLY A 126 4.39 -8.63 26.53
C GLY A 126 2.88 -8.71 26.77
N ASP A 127 2.39 -7.85 27.65
CA ASP A 127 0.95 -7.73 27.97
C ASP A 127 0.08 -7.35 26.76
N GLY A 128 0.71 -6.86 25.68
CA GLY A 128 0.08 -6.40 24.46
C GLY A 128 -0.45 -4.98 24.50
N GLY A 129 -0.52 -4.33 25.67
CA GLY A 129 -1.09 -2.99 25.84
C GLY A 129 -0.31 -1.95 25.04
N ALA A 130 0.99 -1.82 25.28
CA ALA A 130 1.84 -0.86 24.57
C ALA A 130 1.90 -1.12 23.05
N PHE A 131 1.78 -2.37 22.62
CA PHE A 131 1.72 -2.77 21.21
C PHE A 131 0.40 -2.36 20.56
N LEU A 132 -0.73 -2.68 21.18
CA LEU A 132 -2.07 -2.33 20.69
C LEU A 132 -2.26 -0.80 20.67
N ASP A 133 -1.79 -0.09 21.70
CA ASP A 133 -1.81 1.37 21.74
C ASP A 133 -0.99 1.98 20.60
N ALA A 134 0.20 1.46 20.31
CA ALA A 134 1.04 1.93 19.20
C ALA A 134 0.39 1.69 17.83
N VAL A 135 -0.20 0.50 17.60
CA VAL A 135 -0.90 0.18 16.35
C VAL A 135 -2.19 0.99 16.20
N SER A 136 -2.96 1.16 17.27
CA SER A 136 -4.16 2.02 17.34
C SER A 136 -3.82 3.49 17.04
N LEU A 137 -2.74 4.01 17.62
CA LEU A 137 -2.26 5.36 17.37
C LEU A 137 -1.83 5.55 15.91
N ALA A 138 -1.12 4.58 15.32
CA ALA A 138 -0.77 4.61 13.91
C ALA A 138 -2.04 4.65 13.02
N VAL A 139 -2.97 3.72 13.21
CA VAL A 139 -4.21 3.64 12.40
C VAL A 139 -5.05 4.91 12.50
N SER A 140 -5.21 5.48 13.69
CA SER A 140 -6.00 6.71 13.91
C SER A 140 -5.33 7.98 13.38
N ARG A 141 -3.99 8.06 13.40
CA ARG A 141 -3.21 9.23 12.94
C ARG A 141 -2.98 9.23 11.42
N HIS A 142 -2.86 8.06 10.79
CA HIS A 142 -2.28 7.93 9.45
C HIS A 142 -3.09 8.61 8.34
N GLY A 143 -2.39 9.31 7.44
CA GLY A 143 -2.99 10.08 6.35
C GLY A 143 -3.86 9.27 5.40
N ASN A 144 -3.48 8.02 5.11
CA ASN A 144 -4.25 7.15 4.21
C ASN A 144 -5.62 6.76 4.79
N VAL A 145 -5.71 6.48 6.10
CA VAL A 145 -6.98 6.14 6.77
C VAL A 145 -7.90 7.36 6.78
N ARG A 146 -7.37 8.54 7.09
CA ARG A 146 -8.11 9.81 7.00
C ARG A 146 -8.59 10.12 5.58
N SER A 147 -7.77 9.83 4.56
CA SER A 147 -8.13 10.00 3.15
C SER A 147 -9.27 9.04 2.75
N ALA A 148 -9.17 7.77 3.14
CA ALA A 148 -10.22 6.77 2.87
C ALA A 148 -11.53 7.10 3.60
N SER A 149 -11.48 7.58 4.84
CA SER A 149 -12.64 8.07 5.58
C SER A 149 -13.33 9.23 4.85
N ALA A 150 -12.57 10.22 4.35
CA ALA A 150 -13.14 11.30 3.54
C ALA A 150 -13.71 10.82 2.19
N MET A 151 -13.24 9.68 1.65
CA MET A 151 -13.85 9.03 0.48
C MET A 151 -15.17 8.33 0.81
N VAL A 152 -15.34 7.78 2.02
CA VAL A 152 -16.63 7.27 2.52
C VAL A 152 -17.64 8.41 2.62
N ASP A 153 -17.27 9.53 3.26
CA ASP A 153 -18.14 10.72 3.37
C ASP A 153 -18.57 11.23 1.99
N ALA A 154 -17.62 11.30 1.04
CA ALA A 154 -17.90 11.71 -0.33
C ALA A 154 -18.76 10.70 -1.11
N ALA A 155 -18.71 9.41 -0.76
CA ALA A 155 -19.59 8.39 -1.36
C ALA A 155 -21.00 8.42 -0.76
N ASP A 156 -21.14 8.72 0.53
CA ASP A 156 -22.43 8.88 1.22
C ASP A 156 -23.18 10.10 0.65
N ALA A 157 -22.48 11.24 0.53
CA ALA A 157 -23.03 12.44 -0.11
C ALA A 157 -23.47 12.20 -1.57
N ARG A 158 -22.77 11.35 -2.33
CA ARG A 158 -23.18 10.95 -3.70
C ARG A 158 -24.40 10.02 -3.72
N ARG A 159 -24.57 9.16 -2.71
CA ARG A 159 -25.81 8.38 -2.55
C ARG A 159 -26.98 9.30 -2.30
N ASP A 160 -26.81 10.31 -1.45
CA ASP A 160 -27.87 11.27 -1.14
C ASP A 160 -28.18 12.19 -2.34
N GLU A 161 -27.16 12.62 -3.09
CA GLU A 161 -27.32 13.33 -4.38
C GLU A 161 -28.13 12.48 -5.38
N ALA A 162 -27.85 11.18 -5.51
CA ALA A 162 -28.66 10.28 -6.33
C ALA A 162 -30.10 10.15 -5.79
N GLY A 163 -30.28 10.18 -4.45
CA GLY A 163 -31.56 10.18 -3.76
C GLY A 163 -32.44 11.41 -4.07
N MET A 164 -31.84 12.55 -4.39
CA MET A 164 -32.56 13.79 -4.76
C MET A 164 -33.46 13.60 -5.99
N GLY A 165 -33.21 12.60 -6.84
CA GLY A 165 -34.09 12.27 -7.97
C GLY A 165 -35.50 11.81 -7.55
N LEU A 166 -35.69 11.36 -6.31
CA LEU A 166 -36.99 10.91 -5.79
C LEU A 166 -37.90 12.06 -5.32
N ILE A 167 -37.31 13.21 -4.96
CA ILE A 167 -38.06 14.36 -4.42
C ILE A 167 -38.35 15.41 -5.50
N PRO A 168 -39.36 16.29 -5.31
CA PRO A 168 -39.60 17.38 -6.24
C PRO A 168 -38.47 18.41 -6.27
N ASP A 169 -37.98 18.72 -7.47
CA ASP A 169 -37.10 19.84 -7.78
C ASP A 169 -37.90 21.15 -7.75
N VAL A 170 -37.48 22.12 -6.93
CA VAL A 170 -38.17 23.40 -6.75
C VAL A 170 -37.25 24.54 -7.17
N GLN A 171 -37.63 25.22 -8.24
CA GLN A 171 -36.87 26.34 -8.82
C GLN A 171 -37.65 27.64 -8.68
N LEU A 172 -36.95 28.71 -8.26
CA LEU A 172 -37.44 30.08 -8.26
C LEU A 172 -36.58 30.90 -9.22
N GLY A 173 -37.21 31.50 -10.23
CA GLY A 173 -36.58 32.33 -11.24
C GLY A 173 -37.08 33.77 -11.16
N LEU A 174 -36.17 34.72 -11.29
CA LEU A 174 -36.50 36.14 -11.50
C LEU A 174 -35.86 36.56 -12.83
N GLN A 175 -36.68 36.84 -13.85
CA GLN A 175 -36.22 37.21 -15.18
C GLN A 175 -36.59 38.66 -15.49
N SER A 176 -35.60 39.53 -15.66
CA SER A 176 -35.78 40.83 -16.31
C SER A 176 -35.63 40.67 -17.83
N ARG A 177 -36.56 41.23 -18.60
CA ARG A 177 -36.58 41.18 -20.07
C ARG A 177 -36.84 42.57 -20.65
N GLU A 178 -35.87 43.05 -21.42
CA GLU A 178 -36.00 44.26 -22.26
C GLU A 178 -36.20 43.87 -23.72
N SER A 179 -37.23 44.42 -24.37
CA SER A 179 -37.45 44.33 -25.81
C SER A 179 -36.70 45.46 -26.51
N ILE A 180 -35.59 45.10 -27.18
CA ILE A 180 -34.73 46.05 -27.89
C ILE A 180 -35.47 46.60 -29.12
N ALA A 181 -36.11 45.73 -29.89
CA ALA A 181 -36.97 46.06 -31.03
C ALA A 181 -38.08 45.01 -31.20
N SER A 182 -39.25 45.43 -31.69
CA SER A 182 -40.39 44.57 -32.04
C SER A 182 -41.18 45.16 -33.21
N SER A 183 -41.61 44.32 -34.16
CA SER A 183 -42.36 44.75 -35.35
C SER A 183 -43.57 43.84 -35.57
N PHE A 184 -44.77 44.41 -35.46
CA PHE A 184 -46.04 43.69 -35.59
C PHE A 184 -46.77 44.12 -36.87
N SER A 185 -46.72 43.27 -37.90
CA SER A 185 -47.55 43.41 -39.10
C SER A 185 -49.04 43.19 -38.77
N GLY A 186 -49.93 43.77 -39.58
CA GLY A 186 -51.35 43.96 -39.27
C GLY A 186 -52.24 42.72 -39.42
N GLN A 187 -51.83 41.57 -38.87
CA GLN A 187 -52.64 40.36 -38.84
C GLN A 187 -53.81 40.51 -37.85
N PRO A 188 -55.03 40.05 -38.18
CA PRO A 188 -56.14 39.99 -37.22
C PRO A 188 -55.74 39.15 -36.00
N GLY A 189 -55.72 39.77 -34.82
CA GLY A 189 -55.28 39.15 -33.55
C GLY A 189 -54.15 39.90 -32.84
N THR A 190 -53.35 40.70 -33.55
CA THR A 190 -52.17 41.38 -32.97
C THR A 190 -52.47 42.65 -32.15
N GLN A 191 -53.75 42.96 -31.88
CA GLN A 191 -54.15 44.22 -31.24
C GLN A 191 -53.65 44.35 -29.79
N PHE A 192 -53.46 43.23 -29.09
CA PHE A 192 -52.92 43.19 -27.72
C PHE A 192 -51.38 43.23 -27.65
N GLU A 193 -50.68 43.01 -28.76
CA GLU A 193 -49.22 42.88 -28.75
C GLU A 193 -48.48 44.20 -28.87
N ARG A 194 -49.13 45.22 -29.46
CA ARG A 194 -48.60 46.58 -29.63
C ARG A 194 -48.46 47.37 -28.32
N THR A 195 -49.07 46.90 -27.23
CA THR A 195 -49.05 47.56 -25.91
C THR A 195 -48.05 46.92 -24.94
N ARG A 196 -47.52 45.71 -25.25
CA ARG A 196 -46.67 44.94 -24.33
C ARG A 196 -45.47 45.76 -23.85
N ALA A 197 -45.27 45.78 -22.53
CA ALA A 197 -44.24 46.61 -21.89
C ALA A 197 -42.84 46.30 -22.43
N ARG A 198 -42.11 47.36 -22.86
CA ARG A 198 -40.73 47.26 -23.37
C ARG A 198 -39.77 46.65 -22.36
N SER A 199 -39.99 46.95 -21.08
CA SER A 199 -39.28 46.38 -19.94
C SER A 199 -40.27 45.68 -19.04
N ARG A 200 -40.00 44.42 -18.67
CA ARG A 200 -40.78 43.64 -17.70
C ARG A 200 -39.86 42.79 -16.81
N VAL A 201 -40.23 42.68 -15.54
CA VAL A 201 -39.63 41.73 -14.59
C VAL A 201 -40.69 40.69 -14.27
N ASP A 202 -40.35 39.43 -14.49
CA ASP A 202 -41.18 38.26 -14.28
C ASP A 202 -40.59 37.44 -13.12
N ALA A 203 -41.42 37.04 -12.14
CA ALA A 203 -41.04 35.98 -11.21
C ALA A 203 -41.78 34.70 -11.58
N THR A 204 -41.05 33.60 -11.62
CA THR A 204 -41.56 32.26 -11.96
C THR A 204 -41.15 31.27 -10.89
N PHE A 205 -42.04 30.36 -10.54
CA PHE A 205 -41.72 29.14 -9.80
C PHE A 205 -41.99 27.92 -10.67
N GLN A 206 -41.19 26.88 -10.49
CA GLN A 206 -41.41 25.57 -11.09
C GLN A 206 -41.15 24.51 -10.04
N VAL A 207 -42.13 23.64 -9.80
CA VAL A 207 -41.98 22.40 -9.03
C VAL A 207 -42.05 21.27 -10.04
N ARG A 208 -41.05 20.39 -10.08
CA ARG A 208 -40.93 19.31 -11.08
C ARG A 208 -40.56 18.00 -10.40
N GLN A 209 -41.24 16.92 -10.73
CA GLN A 209 -40.94 15.58 -10.23
C GLN A 209 -41.08 14.55 -11.34
N THR A 210 -40.12 13.64 -11.44
CA THR A 210 -40.23 12.47 -12.32
C THR A 210 -41.23 11.49 -11.71
N LEU A 211 -42.31 11.18 -12.42
CA LEU A 211 -43.38 10.30 -11.96
C LEU A 211 -43.17 8.84 -12.38
N LEU A 212 -42.52 8.62 -13.53
CA LEU A 212 -42.17 7.30 -14.03
C LEU A 212 -40.92 7.37 -14.92
N ASP A 213 -39.93 6.54 -14.62
CA ASP A 213 -38.64 6.46 -15.33
C ASP A 213 -38.16 5.01 -15.56
N PHE A 214 -39.04 4.04 -15.28
CA PHE A 214 -38.79 2.60 -15.33
C PHE A 214 -37.58 2.12 -14.49
N GLY A 215 -37.28 2.82 -13.39
CA GLY A 215 -36.26 2.42 -12.41
C GLY A 215 -34.87 2.96 -12.70
N THR A 216 -34.74 4.03 -13.49
CA THR A 216 -33.46 4.72 -13.74
C THR A 216 -32.90 5.28 -12.43
N ILE A 217 -33.66 6.11 -11.71
CA ILE A 217 -33.33 6.70 -10.41
C ILE A 217 -33.07 5.61 -9.37
N GLY A 218 -33.95 4.61 -9.28
CA GLY A 218 -33.77 3.49 -8.33
C GLY A 218 -32.47 2.72 -8.56
N SER A 219 -32.11 2.45 -9.82
CA SER A 219 -30.84 1.81 -10.18
C SER A 219 -29.64 2.74 -9.90
N THR A 220 -29.76 4.05 -10.16
CA THR A 220 -28.69 5.03 -9.85
C THR A 220 -28.42 5.11 -8.34
N ILE A 221 -29.47 5.12 -7.51
CA ILE A 221 -29.35 5.08 -6.04
C ILE A 221 -28.71 3.78 -5.57
N SER A 222 -29.14 2.63 -6.12
CA SER A 222 -28.52 1.32 -5.84
C SER A 222 -27.03 1.31 -6.19
N ALA A 223 -26.66 1.83 -7.37
CA ALA A 223 -25.28 1.97 -7.81
C ALA A 223 -24.45 2.89 -6.91
N ALA A 224 -25.05 3.94 -6.34
CA ALA A 224 -24.38 4.82 -5.39
C ALA A 224 -24.23 4.16 -4.01
N GLY A 225 -25.22 3.39 -3.55
CA GLY A 225 -25.16 2.60 -2.33
C GLY A 225 -24.08 1.52 -2.36
N GLU A 226 -23.94 0.79 -3.47
CA GLU A 226 -22.86 -0.19 -3.65
C GLU A 226 -21.47 0.48 -3.77
N ARG A 227 -21.37 1.70 -4.31
CA ARG A 227 -20.10 2.48 -4.26
C ARG A 227 -19.76 2.95 -2.84
N LEU A 228 -20.75 3.35 -2.04
CA LEU A 228 -20.56 3.65 -0.63
C LEU A 228 -20.09 2.41 0.14
N ARG A 229 -20.67 1.24 -0.15
CA ARG A 229 -20.19 -0.03 0.41
C ARG A 229 -18.72 -0.26 0.03
N ALA A 230 -18.37 -0.16 -1.26
CA ALA A 230 -16.98 -0.30 -1.69
C ALA A 230 -16.03 0.65 -0.95
N ALA A 231 -16.40 1.93 -0.78
CA ALA A 231 -15.58 2.91 -0.05
C ALA A 231 -15.36 2.53 1.43
N ARG A 232 -16.32 1.89 2.10
CA ARG A 232 -16.17 1.40 3.48
C ARG A 232 -15.21 0.21 3.56
N GLU A 233 -15.32 -0.72 2.63
CA GLU A 233 -14.39 -1.86 2.51
C GLU A 233 -12.96 -1.37 2.14
N ASP A 234 -12.83 -0.33 1.31
CA ASP A 234 -11.56 0.34 1.00
C ASP A 234 -10.95 1.05 2.23
N LEU A 235 -11.79 1.59 3.14
CA LEU A 235 -11.36 2.15 4.42
C LEU A 235 -10.84 1.07 5.37
N ASP A 236 -11.53 -0.05 5.51
CA ASP A 236 -11.05 -1.17 6.32
C ASP A 236 -9.77 -1.80 5.74
N ALA A 237 -9.64 -1.90 4.41
CA ALA A 237 -8.39 -2.27 3.74
C ALA A 237 -7.24 -1.28 4.04
N ALA A 238 -7.53 0.03 4.06
CA ALA A 238 -6.54 1.05 4.42
C ALA A 238 -6.12 0.98 5.89
N ARG A 239 -7.06 0.67 6.80
CA ARG A 239 -6.78 0.41 8.23
C ARG A 239 -5.90 -0.83 8.40
N GLU A 240 -6.22 -1.95 7.75
CA GLU A 240 -5.40 -3.17 7.78
C GLU A 240 -3.97 -2.94 7.27
N GLN A 241 -3.82 -2.23 6.15
CA GLN A 241 -2.51 -1.94 5.57
C GLN A 241 -1.64 -1.06 6.49
N VAL A 242 -2.24 -0.07 7.17
CA VAL A 242 -1.51 0.76 8.16
C VAL A 242 -1.18 -0.04 9.42
N ALA A 243 -2.10 -0.87 9.90
CA ALA A 243 -1.85 -1.76 11.04
C ALA A 243 -0.68 -2.70 10.76
N LEU A 244 -0.64 -3.37 9.60
CA LEU A 244 0.51 -4.19 9.18
C LEU A 244 1.82 -3.40 9.14
N SER A 245 1.81 -2.17 8.62
CA SER A 245 3.02 -1.33 8.57
C SER A 245 3.53 -0.95 9.97
N ALA A 246 2.63 -0.66 10.91
CA ALA A 246 2.99 -0.41 12.31
C ALA A 246 3.52 -1.68 13.02
N ILE A 247 2.93 -2.85 12.74
CA ILE A 247 3.39 -4.15 13.26
C ILE A 247 4.79 -4.48 12.73
N ALA A 248 5.04 -4.27 11.44
CA ALA A 248 6.37 -4.45 10.85
C ALA A 248 7.42 -3.54 11.54
N ALA A 249 7.11 -2.25 11.70
CA ALA A 249 8.01 -1.33 12.39
C ALA A 249 8.26 -1.69 13.87
N TRP A 250 7.27 -2.26 14.56
CA TRP A 250 7.45 -2.81 15.92
C TRP A 250 8.46 -3.97 15.94
N TYR A 251 8.28 -4.95 15.04
CA TYR A 251 9.19 -6.09 14.93
C TYR A 251 10.59 -5.71 14.43
N ASP A 252 10.72 -4.72 13.56
CA ASP A 252 12.02 -4.17 13.13
C ASP A 252 12.82 -3.61 14.33
N VAL A 253 12.17 -2.84 15.21
CA VAL A 253 12.82 -2.30 16.42
C VAL A 253 13.16 -3.43 17.40
N PHE A 254 12.23 -4.36 17.64
CA PHE A 254 12.46 -5.52 18.51
C PHE A 254 13.66 -6.36 18.04
N ALA A 255 13.66 -6.76 16.76
CA ALA A 255 14.75 -7.53 16.15
C ALA A 255 16.08 -6.78 16.20
N ALA A 256 16.08 -5.46 15.92
CA ALA A 256 17.30 -4.66 15.93
C ALA A 256 17.89 -4.46 17.33
N ARG A 257 17.05 -4.33 18.37
CA ARG A 257 17.51 -4.31 19.77
C ARG A 257 18.07 -5.66 20.19
N ALA A 258 17.37 -6.74 19.90
CA ALA A 258 17.79 -8.10 20.23
C ALA A 258 19.13 -8.47 19.56
N LEU A 259 19.29 -8.16 18.28
CA LEU A 259 20.54 -8.41 17.54
C LEU A 259 21.69 -7.49 17.96
N LEU A 260 21.42 -6.25 18.37
CA LEU A 260 22.44 -5.37 18.96
C LEU A 260 22.90 -5.89 20.32
N SER A 261 21.99 -6.33 21.19
CA SER A 261 22.34 -6.91 22.51
C SER A 261 23.17 -8.20 22.35
N LEU A 262 22.71 -9.12 21.49
CA LEU A 262 23.45 -10.32 21.11
C LEU A 262 24.89 -10.00 20.63
N SER A 263 25.02 -8.97 19.78
CA SER A 263 26.31 -8.54 19.24
C SER A 263 27.18 -7.79 20.25
N ASN A 264 26.62 -7.18 21.29
CA ASN A 264 27.39 -6.62 22.40
C ASN A 264 28.01 -7.76 23.22
N SER A 265 27.20 -8.74 23.64
CA SER A 265 27.68 -9.94 24.36
C SER A 265 28.74 -10.70 23.56
N PHE A 266 28.60 -10.80 22.23
CA PHE A 266 29.60 -11.47 21.40
C PHE A 266 30.94 -10.72 21.35
N VAL A 267 30.92 -9.38 21.34
CA VAL A 267 32.15 -8.58 21.42
C VAL A 267 32.81 -8.74 22.79
N GLU A 268 32.03 -8.81 23.87
CA GLU A 268 32.52 -9.05 25.23
C GLU A 268 33.13 -10.45 25.40
N GLU A 269 32.48 -11.51 24.87
CA GLU A 269 33.05 -12.86 24.84
C GLU A 269 34.39 -12.90 24.08
N GLN A 270 34.48 -12.24 22.93
CA GLN A 270 35.71 -12.18 22.13
C GLN A 270 36.81 -11.35 22.81
N GLU A 271 36.47 -10.31 23.57
CA GLU A 271 37.42 -9.53 24.38
C GLU A 271 37.95 -10.33 25.58
N GLY A 272 37.10 -11.15 26.21
CA GLY A 272 37.52 -12.13 27.21
C GLY A 272 38.49 -13.18 26.64
N LEU A 273 38.17 -13.75 25.47
CA LEU A 273 39.03 -14.74 24.81
C LEU A 273 40.41 -14.17 24.43
N VAL A 274 40.53 -12.85 24.18
CA VAL A 274 41.83 -12.19 23.97
C VAL A 274 42.69 -12.26 25.24
N ALA A 275 42.11 -11.99 26.41
CA ALA A 275 42.84 -12.08 27.68
C ALA A 275 43.29 -13.51 28.00
N ASP A 276 42.41 -14.50 27.80
CA ASP A 276 42.74 -15.93 27.96
C ASP A 276 43.87 -16.37 27.03
N LEU A 277 43.84 -15.92 25.76
CA LEU A 277 44.88 -16.22 24.78
C LEU A 277 46.21 -15.55 25.14
N GLU A 278 46.21 -14.30 25.63
CA GLU A 278 47.44 -13.64 26.10
C GLU A 278 48.08 -14.42 27.26
N GLN A 279 47.30 -14.92 28.21
CA GLN A 279 47.80 -15.78 29.29
C GLN A 279 48.36 -17.12 28.78
N ARG A 280 47.71 -17.76 27.80
CA ARG A 280 48.19 -19.02 27.20
C ARG A 280 49.48 -18.83 26.38
N ILE A 281 49.62 -17.72 25.67
CA ILE A 281 50.86 -17.36 24.94
C ILE A 281 52.01 -17.13 25.95
N GLN A 282 51.80 -16.35 27.00
CA GLN A 282 52.80 -16.13 28.07
C GLN A 282 53.23 -17.44 28.75
N SER A 283 52.31 -18.40 28.85
CA SER A 283 52.54 -19.73 29.42
C SER A 283 53.14 -20.75 28.43
N GLY A 284 53.37 -20.36 27.17
CA GLY A 284 53.94 -21.22 26.12
C GLY A 284 52.98 -22.27 25.54
N PHE A 285 51.67 -22.16 25.77
CA PHE A 285 50.64 -23.12 25.32
C PHE A 285 49.91 -22.71 24.03
N SER A 286 50.27 -21.58 23.41
CA SER A 286 49.66 -21.06 22.16
C SER A 286 50.68 -20.19 21.41
N ALA A 287 50.49 -19.99 20.10
CA ALA A 287 51.45 -19.25 19.27
C ALA A 287 51.12 -17.75 19.22
N GLU A 288 52.14 -16.88 19.12
CA GLU A 288 51.92 -15.43 18.97
C GLU A 288 51.08 -15.07 17.72
N GLY A 289 51.17 -15.87 16.66
CA GLY A 289 50.38 -15.70 15.44
C GLY A 289 48.87 -15.88 15.65
N ASP A 290 48.45 -16.62 16.66
CA ASP A 290 47.03 -16.86 16.98
C ASP A 290 46.36 -15.55 17.45
N MET A 291 47.11 -14.66 18.10
CA MET A 291 46.65 -13.34 18.53
C MET A 291 46.21 -12.46 17.36
N ALA A 292 46.90 -12.53 16.22
CA ALA A 292 46.53 -11.78 15.03
C ALA A 292 45.20 -12.27 14.43
N ARG A 293 44.96 -13.59 14.49
CA ARG A 293 43.70 -14.21 14.04
C ARG A 293 42.52 -13.79 14.93
N LEU A 294 42.69 -13.85 16.26
CA LEU A 294 41.64 -13.45 17.19
C LEU A 294 41.31 -11.96 17.11
N ARG A 295 42.33 -11.09 17.04
CA ARG A 295 42.13 -9.64 16.82
C ARG A 295 41.42 -9.34 15.51
N SER A 296 41.62 -10.15 14.48
CA SER A 296 40.85 -10.08 13.22
C SER A 296 39.37 -10.43 13.40
N SER A 297 39.03 -11.48 14.17
CA SER A 297 37.62 -11.81 14.45
C SER A 297 36.96 -10.75 15.34
N LEU A 298 37.63 -10.28 16.40
CA LEU A 298 37.13 -9.18 17.23
C LEU A 298 36.85 -7.89 16.40
N ALA A 299 37.66 -7.60 15.39
CA ALA A 299 37.40 -6.49 14.47
C ALA A 299 36.16 -6.72 13.59
N LEU A 300 35.88 -7.96 13.16
CA LEU A 300 34.65 -8.34 12.46
C LEU A 300 33.43 -8.22 13.39
N ALA A 301 33.49 -8.78 14.60
CA ALA A 301 32.43 -8.69 15.61
C ALA A 301 32.07 -7.22 15.93
N ARG A 302 33.08 -6.34 16.10
CA ARG A 302 32.87 -4.89 16.29
C ARG A 302 32.27 -4.20 15.05
N THR A 303 32.54 -4.70 13.84
CA THR A 303 31.94 -4.22 12.59
C THR A 303 30.46 -4.59 12.50
N ASP A 304 30.10 -5.81 12.90
CA ASP A 304 28.70 -6.26 12.92
C ASP A 304 27.90 -5.60 14.05
N ARG A 305 28.50 -5.35 15.22
CA ARG A 305 27.90 -4.48 16.25
C ARG A 305 27.55 -3.09 15.70
N ALA A 306 28.46 -2.49 14.92
CA ALA A 306 28.21 -1.20 14.27
C ALA A 306 27.13 -1.29 13.16
N ARG A 307 26.98 -2.45 12.50
CA ARG A 307 25.90 -2.73 11.55
C ARG A 307 24.54 -2.80 12.27
N TYR A 308 24.43 -3.55 13.36
CA TYR A 308 23.20 -3.67 14.14
C TYR A 308 22.80 -2.35 14.81
N ARG A 309 23.77 -1.56 15.31
CA ARG A 309 23.47 -0.19 15.82
C ARG A 309 22.88 0.71 14.73
N ARG A 310 23.38 0.63 13.49
CA ARG A 310 22.81 1.37 12.34
C ARG A 310 21.42 0.87 11.97
N MET A 311 21.20 -0.44 12.03
CA MET A 311 19.90 -1.07 11.79
C MET A 311 18.86 -0.60 12.82
N LEU A 312 19.23 -0.55 14.11
CA LEU A 312 18.39 -0.01 15.17
C LEU A 312 18.04 1.46 14.94
N ALA A 313 19.02 2.30 14.57
CA ALA A 313 18.75 3.70 14.25
C ALA A 313 17.77 3.87 13.07
N GLY A 314 17.85 3.00 12.06
CA GLY A 314 16.89 2.95 10.95
C GLY A 314 15.50 2.49 11.39
N ALA A 315 15.41 1.41 12.16
CA ALA A 315 14.15 0.87 12.68
C ALA A 315 13.41 1.86 13.58
N VAL A 316 14.14 2.55 14.48
CA VAL A 316 13.58 3.60 15.34
C VAL A 316 13.03 4.77 14.51
N ALA A 317 13.74 5.22 13.47
CA ALA A 317 13.26 6.28 12.59
C ALA A 317 11.99 5.87 11.82
N SER A 318 11.92 4.65 11.29
CA SER A 318 10.72 4.11 10.64
C SER A 318 9.54 3.99 11.62
N TYR A 319 9.79 3.53 12.85
CA TYR A 319 8.79 3.45 13.91
C TYR A 319 8.20 4.83 14.23
N GLU A 320 9.06 5.84 14.44
CA GLU A 320 8.65 7.21 14.71
C GLU A 320 7.88 7.85 13.54
N GLU A 321 8.23 7.54 12.29
CA GLU A 321 7.49 7.99 11.10
C GLU A 321 6.04 7.47 11.11
N PHE A 322 5.87 6.14 11.19
CA PHE A 322 4.56 5.49 11.09
C PHE A 322 3.68 5.72 12.32
N ILE A 323 4.20 5.50 13.53
CA ILE A 323 3.43 5.54 14.78
C ILE A 323 3.34 6.97 15.31
N GLY A 324 4.39 7.78 15.17
CA GLY A 324 4.41 9.18 15.59
C GLY A 324 4.93 9.43 17.01
N THR A 325 5.36 8.38 17.70
CA THR A 325 6.01 8.43 19.01
C THR A 325 7.28 7.58 18.98
N PRO A 326 8.29 7.89 19.82
CA PRO A 326 9.45 7.02 19.97
C PRO A 326 9.03 5.63 20.49
N PRO A 327 9.71 4.55 20.11
CA PRO A 327 9.43 3.22 20.64
C PRO A 327 9.72 3.18 22.15
N PRO A 328 8.88 2.51 22.97
CA PRO A 328 9.12 2.37 24.40
C PRO A 328 10.52 1.79 24.68
N PRO A 329 11.20 2.15 25.79
CA PRO A 329 12.52 1.59 26.11
C PRO A 329 12.46 0.07 26.28
N ASP A 330 11.43 -0.41 26.95
CA ASP A 330 11.16 -1.82 27.22
C ASP A 330 10.18 -2.37 26.17
N LEU A 331 10.54 -2.27 24.89
CA LEU A 331 9.73 -2.80 23.78
C LEU A 331 9.86 -4.32 23.76
N GLU A 332 8.81 -4.99 24.23
CA GLU A 332 8.71 -6.45 24.29
C GLU A 332 8.19 -7.06 22.98
N ARG A 333 8.32 -8.38 22.88
CA ARG A 333 7.73 -9.16 21.80
C ARG A 333 6.20 -9.04 21.83
N ALA A 334 5.61 -8.63 20.71
CA ALA A 334 4.17 -8.47 20.60
C ALA A 334 3.42 -9.81 20.80
N PRO A 335 2.20 -9.80 21.39
CA PRO A 335 1.46 -11.00 21.75
C PRO A 335 1.09 -11.81 20.51
N ALA A 336 1.59 -13.04 20.41
CA ALA A 336 1.42 -13.86 19.22
C ALA A 336 -0.08 -14.10 18.96
N PRO A 337 -0.62 -13.69 17.81
CA PRO A 337 -2.05 -13.78 17.57
C PRO A 337 -2.46 -15.25 17.49
N ALA A 338 -3.65 -15.56 18.00
CA ALA A 338 -4.26 -16.88 17.89
C ALA A 338 -4.70 -17.15 16.43
N VAL A 339 -3.73 -17.51 15.58
CA VAL A 339 -4.01 -18.09 14.26
C VAL A 339 -4.67 -19.44 14.52
N PRO A 340 -5.92 -19.68 14.08
CA PRO A 340 -6.55 -20.99 14.24
C PRO A 340 -5.77 -22.05 13.45
N ALA A 341 -6.02 -23.34 13.71
CA ALA A 341 -5.55 -24.42 12.85
C ALA A 341 -6.29 -24.41 11.49
N VAL A 342 -5.99 -23.39 10.69
CA VAL A 342 -6.47 -23.14 9.34
C VAL A 342 -5.62 -23.98 8.39
N THR A 343 -6.22 -24.59 7.36
CA THR A 343 -5.49 -25.20 6.23
C THR A 343 -5.30 -24.18 5.12
N ALA A 344 -4.37 -24.39 4.18
CA ALA A 344 -4.23 -23.54 2.98
C ALA A 344 -5.57 -23.28 2.26
N GLU A 345 -6.42 -24.31 2.15
CA GLU A 345 -7.76 -24.22 1.55
C GLU A 345 -8.71 -23.32 2.36
N MET A 346 -8.68 -23.43 3.69
CA MET A 346 -9.49 -22.58 4.58
C MET A 346 -8.98 -21.13 4.58
N ALA A 347 -7.66 -20.90 4.49
CA ALA A 347 -7.09 -19.56 4.34
C ALA A 347 -7.55 -18.92 3.02
N ALA A 348 -7.49 -19.67 1.91
CA ALA A 348 -7.98 -19.25 0.60
C ALA A 348 -9.50 -18.99 0.57
N PHE A 349 -10.30 -19.76 1.34
CA PHE A 349 -11.73 -19.52 1.52
C PHE A 349 -12.01 -18.24 2.29
N LEU A 350 -11.34 -18.02 3.43
CA LEU A 350 -11.49 -16.82 4.26
C LEU A 350 -11.07 -15.54 3.51
N ALA A 351 -10.04 -15.61 2.67
CA ALA A 351 -9.57 -14.48 1.85
C ALA A 351 -10.64 -13.89 0.93
N ARG A 352 -11.67 -14.66 0.55
CA ARG A 352 -12.82 -14.15 -0.22
C ARG A 352 -13.71 -13.19 0.58
N GLN A 353 -13.56 -13.15 1.90
CA GLN A 353 -14.20 -12.18 2.80
C GLN A 353 -13.27 -11.02 3.18
N SER A 354 -12.07 -10.92 2.58
CA SER A 354 -11.19 -9.77 2.82
C SER A 354 -11.77 -8.47 2.24
N PRO A 355 -11.51 -7.30 2.87
CA PRO A 355 -12.11 -6.04 2.43
C PRO A 355 -11.80 -5.69 0.96
N ALA A 356 -10.61 -6.03 0.47
CA ALA A 356 -10.24 -5.83 -0.94
C ALA A 356 -11.14 -6.60 -1.93
N VAL A 357 -11.60 -7.81 -1.56
CA VAL A 357 -12.53 -8.60 -2.38
C VAL A 357 -13.94 -8.03 -2.28
N LEU A 358 -14.40 -7.70 -1.06
CA LEU A 358 -15.73 -7.14 -0.82
C LEU A 358 -15.92 -5.78 -1.51
N SER A 359 -14.88 -4.94 -1.54
CA SER A 359 -14.83 -3.70 -2.33
C SER A 359 -14.99 -3.99 -3.82
N ALA A 360 -14.19 -4.90 -4.38
CA ALA A 360 -14.24 -5.25 -5.80
C ALA A 360 -15.61 -5.80 -6.23
N GLU A 361 -16.22 -6.66 -5.41
CA GLU A 361 -17.59 -7.14 -5.64
C GLU A 361 -18.63 -6.01 -5.59
N ALA A 362 -18.51 -5.09 -4.62
CA ALA A 362 -19.42 -3.95 -4.51
C ALA A 362 -19.28 -3.01 -5.71
N GLN A 363 -18.06 -2.79 -6.22
CA GLN A 363 -17.81 -2.06 -7.47
C GLN A 363 -18.43 -2.80 -8.68
N ALA A 364 -18.39 -4.14 -8.73
CA ALA A 364 -19.05 -4.92 -9.77
C ALA A 364 -20.59 -4.81 -9.70
N ARG A 365 -21.19 -4.87 -8.50
CA ARG A 365 -22.61 -4.64 -8.27
C ARG A 365 -23.03 -3.23 -8.70
N ALA A 366 -22.25 -2.21 -8.33
CA ALA A 366 -22.48 -0.82 -8.77
C ALA A 366 -22.46 -0.67 -10.30
N ALA A 367 -21.49 -1.28 -10.98
CA ALA A 367 -21.41 -1.25 -12.45
C ALA A 367 -22.57 -2.00 -13.12
N ALA A 368 -23.08 -3.07 -12.50
CA ALA A 368 -24.28 -3.75 -12.96
C ALA A 368 -25.54 -2.87 -12.81
N ASP A 369 -25.64 -2.08 -11.73
CA ASP A 369 -26.72 -1.11 -11.53
C ASP A 369 -26.63 0.09 -12.48
N ASP A 370 -25.44 0.64 -12.75
CA ASP A 370 -25.26 1.64 -13.80
C ASP A 370 -25.77 1.10 -15.15
N ALA A 371 -25.46 -0.17 -15.46
CA ALA A 371 -25.92 -0.82 -16.69
C ALA A 371 -27.45 -1.06 -16.71
N ARG A 372 -28.10 -1.18 -15.54
CA ARG A 372 -29.58 -1.16 -15.42
C ARG A 372 -30.11 0.25 -15.69
N ALA A 373 -29.59 1.28 -15.03
CA ALA A 373 -29.97 2.68 -15.22
C ALA A 373 -29.85 3.13 -16.69
N THR A 374 -28.67 2.94 -17.30
CA THR A 374 -28.43 3.26 -18.72
C THR A 374 -29.29 2.43 -19.68
N SER A 375 -29.73 1.23 -19.28
CA SER A 375 -30.69 0.45 -20.08
C SER A 375 -32.11 1.03 -20.01
N ALA A 376 -32.50 1.56 -18.86
CA ALA A 376 -33.81 2.16 -18.61
C ALA A 376 -33.99 3.53 -19.31
N GLU A 377 -32.92 4.29 -19.57
CA GLU A 377 -32.92 5.51 -20.42
C GLU A 377 -33.55 5.34 -21.83
N ARG A 378 -33.74 4.09 -22.28
CA ARG A 378 -34.39 3.75 -23.55
C ARG A 378 -35.91 3.75 -23.48
N LEU A 379 -36.47 3.72 -22.27
CA LEU A 379 -37.90 3.73 -21.98
C LEU A 379 -38.39 5.18 -21.82
N PRO A 380 -39.71 5.44 -21.92
CA PRO A 380 -40.20 6.81 -21.83
C PRO A 380 -40.15 7.30 -20.38
N VAL A 381 -39.77 8.56 -20.20
CA VAL A 381 -39.84 9.24 -18.90
C VAL A 381 -41.08 10.12 -18.86
N ILE A 382 -41.82 10.06 -17.75
CA ILE A 382 -42.98 10.91 -17.47
C ILE A 382 -42.61 11.86 -16.33
N ASP A 383 -42.51 13.15 -16.65
CA ASP A 383 -42.30 14.22 -15.68
C ASP A 383 -43.62 14.96 -15.41
N GLY A 384 -43.96 15.16 -14.14
CA GLY A 384 -45.01 16.09 -13.74
C GLY A 384 -44.39 17.41 -13.28
N SER A 385 -44.94 18.54 -13.70
CA SER A 385 -44.55 19.85 -13.18
C SER A 385 -45.75 20.74 -12.87
N ILE A 386 -45.59 21.57 -11.84
CA ILE A 386 -46.46 22.72 -11.56
C ILE A 386 -45.60 23.95 -11.78
N GLU A 387 -45.96 24.74 -12.77
CA GLU A 387 -45.31 26.00 -13.11
C GLU A 387 -46.26 27.14 -12.78
N GLY A 388 -45.74 28.24 -12.26
CA GLY A 388 -46.50 29.46 -12.19
C GLY A 388 -45.61 30.68 -12.24
N GLY A 389 -46.18 31.82 -12.60
CA GLY A 389 -45.42 33.06 -12.66
C GLY A 389 -46.31 34.27 -12.54
N ARG A 390 -45.80 35.29 -11.86
CA ARG A 390 -46.38 36.63 -11.83
C ARG A 390 -45.56 37.55 -12.72
N TYR A 391 -46.26 38.26 -13.58
CA TYR A 391 -45.67 39.03 -14.66
C TYR A 391 -45.70 40.53 -14.37
N GLY A 392 -44.69 41.28 -14.81
CA GLY A 392 -44.70 42.75 -14.75
C GLY A 392 -44.46 43.39 -13.36
N LEU A 393 -43.73 42.71 -12.46
CA LEU A 393 -43.59 43.07 -11.03
C LEU A 393 -43.15 44.51 -10.69
N VAL A 394 -42.56 45.25 -11.63
CA VAL A 394 -41.89 46.54 -11.38
C VAL A 394 -42.62 47.72 -12.05
N ARG A 395 -43.75 47.50 -12.76
CA ARG A 395 -44.50 48.61 -13.38
C ARG A 395 -46.01 48.39 -13.45
N ASP A 396 -46.70 49.24 -12.71
CA ASP A 396 -48.14 49.31 -12.37
C ASP A 396 -49.15 49.46 -13.53
N GLN A 397 -48.73 49.23 -14.78
CA GLN A 397 -49.56 49.46 -15.97
C GLN A 397 -50.25 48.20 -16.51
N TYR A 398 -49.97 47.06 -15.89
CA TYR A 398 -50.68 45.81 -16.09
C TYR A 398 -51.12 45.33 -14.71
N ASP A 399 -52.42 45.04 -14.57
CA ASP A 399 -52.96 44.37 -13.40
C ASP A 399 -52.24 43.02 -13.21
N GLY A 400 -52.23 42.49 -12.00
CA GLY A 400 -51.24 41.51 -11.52
C GLY A 400 -51.33 40.10 -12.12
N ASP A 401 -51.27 39.97 -13.44
CA ASP A 401 -51.36 38.74 -14.22
C ASP A 401 -50.45 37.65 -13.62
N TYR A 402 -51.10 36.60 -13.15
CA TYR A 402 -50.47 35.36 -12.72
C TYR A 402 -51.02 34.20 -13.54
N ASP A 403 -50.13 33.31 -13.98
CA ASP A 403 -50.47 32.01 -14.56
C ASP A 403 -50.01 30.92 -13.58
N ILE A 404 -50.80 29.88 -13.39
CA ILE A 404 -50.43 28.65 -12.67
C ILE A 404 -50.98 27.48 -13.46
N ARG A 405 -50.09 26.59 -13.90
CA ARG A 405 -50.38 25.48 -14.79
C ARG A 405 -49.73 24.19 -14.30
N ALA A 406 -50.47 23.10 -14.40
CA ALA A 406 -49.92 21.75 -14.26
C ALA A 406 -49.60 21.21 -15.67
N VAL A 407 -48.39 20.69 -15.85
CA VAL A 407 -47.90 20.16 -17.13
C VAL A 407 -47.40 18.73 -16.90
N LEU A 408 -47.91 17.80 -17.72
CA LEU A 408 -47.41 16.42 -17.78
C LEU A 408 -46.59 16.26 -19.06
N THR A 409 -45.31 15.95 -18.92
CA THR A 409 -44.37 15.83 -20.04
C THR A 409 -43.94 14.39 -20.23
N LEU A 410 -44.28 13.80 -21.38
CA LEU A 410 -43.77 12.51 -21.82
C LEU A 410 -42.53 12.73 -22.70
N ARG A 411 -41.36 12.21 -22.31
CA ARG A 411 -40.12 12.28 -23.09
C ARG A 411 -39.69 10.88 -23.50
N GLN A 412 -39.63 10.61 -24.81
CA GLN A 412 -39.09 9.38 -25.38
C GLN A 412 -37.96 9.70 -26.35
N ASN A 413 -36.80 9.09 -26.12
CA ASN A 413 -35.65 9.18 -27.00
C ASN A 413 -35.62 8.00 -27.98
N PHE A 414 -35.74 8.25 -29.29
CA PHE A 414 -35.72 7.19 -30.31
C PHE A 414 -34.34 6.96 -30.95
N PHE A 415 -33.55 8.02 -31.16
CA PHE A 415 -32.32 7.97 -31.98
C PHE A 415 -31.07 8.55 -31.30
N THR A 416 -31.02 8.58 -29.96
CA THR A 416 -29.99 9.29 -29.17
C THR A 416 -28.73 8.46 -28.82
N GLY A 417 -28.51 7.32 -29.48
CA GLY A 417 -27.36 6.44 -29.18
C GLY A 417 -27.49 5.61 -27.89
N ALA A 418 -28.67 5.58 -27.26
CA ALA A 418 -28.92 4.82 -26.03
C ALA A 418 -28.69 3.29 -26.18
N ILE A 419 -28.84 2.72 -27.39
CA ILE A 419 -28.51 1.30 -27.65
C ILE A 419 -27.00 1.03 -27.51
N PRO A 420 -26.10 1.74 -28.22
CA PRO A 420 -24.66 1.72 -27.95
C PRO A 420 -24.28 1.96 -26.48
N ARG A 421 -24.88 2.96 -25.81
CA ARG A 421 -24.58 3.26 -24.38
C ARG A 421 -24.92 2.08 -23.48
N ALA A 422 -26.14 1.55 -23.55
CA ALA A 422 -26.55 0.39 -22.77
C ALA A 422 -25.71 -0.86 -23.06
N ARG A 423 -25.23 -1.04 -24.31
CA ARG A 423 -24.28 -2.11 -24.65
C ARG A 423 -22.91 -1.88 -24.00
N GLY A 424 -22.42 -0.63 -24.01
CA GLY A 424 -21.17 -0.22 -23.36
C GLY A 424 -21.21 -0.45 -21.85
N ALA A 425 -22.25 0.03 -21.17
CA ALA A 425 -22.45 -0.16 -19.73
C ALA A 425 -22.54 -1.65 -19.36
N LYS A 426 -23.26 -2.47 -20.14
CA LYS A 426 -23.27 -3.95 -19.94
C LYS A 426 -21.91 -4.62 -20.17
N ALA A 427 -21.07 -4.07 -21.04
CA ALA A 427 -19.70 -4.56 -21.20
C ALA A 427 -18.79 -4.12 -20.04
N GLN A 428 -18.97 -2.91 -19.52
CA GLN A 428 -18.27 -2.42 -18.32
C GLN A 428 -18.65 -3.23 -17.08
N ALA A 429 -19.94 -3.55 -16.88
CA ALA A 429 -20.40 -4.41 -15.79
C ALA A 429 -19.73 -5.78 -15.82
N ARG A 430 -19.70 -6.46 -16.99
CA ARG A 430 -18.99 -7.74 -17.16
C ARG A 430 -17.48 -7.64 -16.94
N ALA A 431 -16.88 -6.49 -17.28
CA ALA A 431 -15.47 -6.25 -17.03
C ALA A 431 -15.16 -5.95 -15.55
N ALA A 432 -16.12 -5.41 -14.79
CA ALA A 432 -16.01 -5.24 -13.35
C ALA A 432 -16.20 -6.58 -12.61
N ASP A 433 -17.19 -7.37 -13.02
CA ASP A 433 -17.47 -8.75 -12.58
C ASP A 433 -16.21 -9.63 -12.71
N ALA A 434 -15.64 -9.72 -13.91
CA ALA A 434 -14.41 -10.47 -14.16
C ALA A 434 -13.16 -9.90 -13.45
N ARG A 435 -13.18 -8.63 -13.00
CA ARG A 435 -12.12 -8.07 -12.15
C ARG A 435 -12.30 -8.48 -10.69
N ALA A 436 -13.54 -8.53 -10.19
CA ALA A 436 -13.84 -9.03 -8.85
C ALA A 436 -13.42 -10.50 -8.71
N ASP A 437 -13.75 -11.35 -9.69
CA ASP A 437 -13.28 -12.74 -9.76
C ASP A 437 -11.73 -12.82 -9.72
N ALA A 438 -11.04 -12.03 -10.54
CA ALA A 438 -9.58 -12.03 -10.58
C ALA A 438 -8.94 -11.54 -9.27
N ILE A 439 -9.56 -10.60 -8.56
CA ILE A 439 -9.13 -10.11 -7.24
C ILE A 439 -9.40 -11.17 -6.16
N ALA A 440 -10.55 -11.87 -6.22
CA ALA A 440 -10.86 -12.97 -5.31
C ALA A 440 -9.88 -14.15 -5.46
N ASP A 441 -9.52 -14.51 -6.70
CA ASP A 441 -8.53 -15.56 -6.97
C ASP A 441 -7.11 -15.14 -6.55
N GLU A 442 -6.74 -13.86 -6.69
CA GLU A 442 -5.45 -13.35 -6.21
C GLU A 442 -5.40 -13.30 -4.67
N ALA A 443 -6.47 -12.86 -4.01
CA ALA A 443 -6.57 -12.89 -2.55
C ALA A 443 -6.47 -14.32 -2.00
N ALA A 444 -7.17 -15.28 -2.64
CA ALA A 444 -7.10 -16.69 -2.31
C ALA A 444 -5.67 -17.26 -2.46
N ARG A 445 -4.95 -16.91 -3.54
CA ARG A 445 -3.53 -17.27 -3.72
C ARG A 445 -2.65 -16.65 -2.64
N ALA A 446 -2.79 -15.35 -2.39
CA ALA A 446 -1.98 -14.61 -1.42
C ALA A 446 -2.15 -15.14 0.02
N ALA A 447 -3.36 -15.54 0.40
CA ALA A 447 -3.61 -16.17 1.70
C ALA A 447 -3.06 -17.60 1.81
N ALA A 448 -3.12 -18.39 0.73
CA ALA A 448 -2.50 -19.72 0.71
C ALA A 448 -0.96 -19.64 0.78
N ILE A 449 -0.35 -18.62 0.16
CA ILE A 449 1.09 -18.33 0.28
C ILE A 449 1.42 -17.91 1.72
N ALA A 450 0.72 -16.90 2.27
CA ALA A 450 0.96 -16.45 3.65
C ALA A 450 0.77 -17.56 4.70
N TRP A 451 -0.11 -18.53 4.43
CA TRP A 451 -0.24 -19.73 5.26
C TRP A 451 0.98 -20.65 5.15
N ALA A 452 1.45 -20.93 3.94
CA ALA A 452 2.62 -21.78 3.70
C ALA A 452 3.91 -21.14 4.22
N ASP A 453 4.01 -19.81 4.20
CA ASP A 453 5.11 -19.05 4.80
C ASP A 453 5.13 -19.27 6.33
N VAL A 454 3.99 -19.12 7.02
CA VAL A 454 3.88 -19.37 8.48
C VAL A 454 4.20 -20.82 8.83
N ASP A 455 3.67 -21.80 8.09
CA ASP A 455 3.95 -23.24 8.30
C ASP A 455 5.44 -23.55 8.12
N SER A 456 6.06 -23.01 7.07
CA SER A 456 7.49 -23.18 6.79
C SER A 456 8.37 -22.52 7.86
N LEU A 457 8.00 -21.32 8.32
CA LEU A 457 8.71 -20.59 9.38
C LEU A 457 8.55 -21.26 10.75
N ASP A 458 7.41 -21.87 11.05
CA ASP A 458 7.23 -22.68 12.27
C ASP A 458 8.15 -23.93 12.25
N VAL A 459 8.27 -24.62 11.12
CA VAL A 459 9.22 -25.75 10.95
C VAL A 459 10.68 -25.28 10.99
N GLU A 460 11.02 -24.17 10.35
CA GLU A 460 12.39 -23.62 10.37
C GLU A 460 12.79 -23.19 11.78
N LEU A 461 11.90 -22.52 12.52
CA LEU A 461 12.16 -22.08 13.89
C LEU A 461 12.44 -23.26 14.83
N GLN A 462 11.73 -24.37 14.67
CA GLN A 462 11.98 -25.60 15.44
C GLN A 462 13.37 -26.19 15.09
N ALA A 463 13.70 -26.33 13.81
CA ALA A 463 15.00 -26.84 13.38
C ALA A 463 16.17 -25.93 13.83
N LEU A 464 15.95 -24.61 13.86
CA LEU A 464 16.92 -23.65 14.38
C LEU A 464 17.07 -23.73 15.91
N ALA A 465 16.00 -24.00 16.67
CA ALA A 465 16.08 -24.21 18.11
C ALA A 465 16.95 -25.43 18.45
N ASP A 466 16.73 -26.57 17.76
CA ASP A 466 17.52 -27.79 17.93
C ASP A 466 19.01 -27.55 17.57
N ASN A 467 19.26 -26.86 16.46
CA ASN A 467 20.61 -26.51 16.01
C ASN A 467 21.31 -25.51 16.95
N TYR A 468 20.56 -24.55 17.50
CA TYR A 468 21.04 -23.58 18.49
C TYR A 468 21.52 -24.30 19.76
N VAL A 469 20.71 -25.23 20.30
CA VAL A 469 21.09 -26.03 21.47
C VAL A 469 22.35 -26.86 21.18
N ALA A 470 22.37 -27.62 20.08
CA ALA A 470 23.53 -28.45 19.71
C ALA A 470 24.82 -27.61 19.50
N SER A 471 24.69 -26.41 18.93
CA SER A 471 25.80 -25.49 18.70
C SER A 471 26.30 -24.85 19.99
N ARG A 472 25.40 -24.50 20.94
CA ARG A 472 25.76 -24.04 22.28
C ARG A 472 26.58 -25.10 23.02
N GLN A 473 26.11 -26.35 23.05
CA GLN A 473 26.82 -27.47 23.67
C GLN A 473 28.21 -27.67 23.05
N THR A 474 28.31 -27.55 21.72
CA THR A 474 29.58 -27.67 20.98
C THR A 474 30.56 -26.54 21.33
N ARG A 475 30.08 -25.29 21.35
CA ARG A 475 30.85 -24.12 21.80
C ARG A 475 31.41 -24.34 23.20
N ASP A 476 30.55 -24.73 24.14
CA ASP A 476 30.93 -24.82 25.55
C ASP A 476 31.92 -25.98 25.81
N VAL A 477 31.73 -27.14 25.17
CA VAL A 477 32.72 -28.24 25.23
C VAL A 477 34.09 -27.80 24.68
N LEU A 478 34.12 -27.07 23.57
CA LEU A 478 35.38 -26.63 22.95
C LEU A 478 36.05 -25.53 23.79
N ALA A 479 35.29 -24.59 24.34
CA ALA A 479 35.78 -23.57 25.26
C ALA A 479 36.42 -24.19 26.52
N LEU A 480 35.74 -25.13 27.18
CA LEU A 480 36.29 -25.85 28.34
C LEU A 480 37.56 -26.64 27.99
N ARG A 481 37.62 -27.28 26.81
CA ARG A 481 38.83 -27.95 26.33
C ARG A 481 39.99 -26.99 26.07
N PHE A 482 39.71 -25.80 25.55
CA PHE A 482 40.69 -24.75 25.32
C PHE A 482 41.25 -24.20 26.64
N LEU A 483 40.38 -23.88 27.61
CA LEU A 483 40.79 -23.48 28.96
C LEU A 483 41.63 -24.55 29.66
N ALA A 484 41.27 -25.83 29.50
CA ALA A 484 42.06 -26.96 29.99
C ALA A 484 43.37 -27.23 29.20
N SER A 485 43.75 -26.35 28.26
CA SER A 485 44.92 -26.49 27.37
C SER A 485 44.95 -27.79 26.55
N ARG A 486 43.78 -28.31 26.17
CA ARG A 486 43.53 -29.54 25.38
C ARG A 486 42.69 -29.29 24.11
N GLY A 487 42.68 -28.04 23.64
CA GLY A 487 41.97 -27.58 22.45
C GLY A 487 42.69 -26.41 21.77
N GLU A 488 42.45 -26.28 20.47
CA GLU A 488 43.01 -25.23 19.62
C GLU A 488 42.13 -23.97 19.65
N LEU A 489 42.73 -22.79 19.46
CA LEU A 489 41.97 -21.54 19.37
C LEU A 489 40.98 -21.55 18.20
N PHE A 490 41.41 -22.14 17.07
CA PHE A 490 40.62 -22.16 15.84
C PHE A 490 39.28 -22.88 16.04
N ASP A 491 39.26 -24.00 16.77
CA ASP A 491 38.04 -24.74 17.09
C ASP A 491 37.06 -23.89 17.91
N VAL A 492 37.55 -23.16 18.93
CA VAL A 492 36.71 -22.29 19.78
C VAL A 492 36.16 -21.12 18.97
N MET A 493 37.01 -20.42 18.21
CA MET A 493 36.59 -19.31 17.36
C MET A 493 35.53 -19.77 16.36
N GLN A 494 35.75 -20.89 15.67
CA GLN A 494 34.79 -21.42 14.69
C GLN A 494 33.46 -21.80 15.35
N ALA A 495 33.48 -22.37 16.56
CA ALA A 495 32.27 -22.72 17.29
C ALA A 495 31.52 -21.50 17.82
N GLN A 496 32.22 -20.48 18.30
CA GLN A 496 31.64 -19.19 18.71
C GLN A 496 31.03 -18.43 17.52
N ASP A 497 31.77 -18.29 16.42
CA ASP A 497 31.29 -17.64 15.19
C ASP A 497 30.02 -18.36 14.64
N SER A 498 30.03 -19.70 14.64
CA SER A 498 28.88 -20.52 14.22
C SER A 498 27.69 -20.38 15.17
N PHE A 499 27.92 -20.38 16.49
CA PHE A 499 26.86 -20.22 17.48
C PHE A 499 26.22 -18.83 17.40
N PHE A 500 27.02 -17.77 17.27
CA PHE A 500 26.53 -16.41 17.07
C PHE A 500 25.69 -16.28 15.80
N ALA A 501 26.15 -16.86 14.67
CA ALA A 501 25.39 -16.84 13.42
C ALA A 501 24.03 -17.57 13.53
N ILE A 502 23.97 -18.69 14.26
CA ILE A 502 22.74 -19.46 14.49
C ILE A 502 21.80 -18.70 15.45
N ALA A 503 22.34 -18.10 16.52
CA ALA A 503 21.58 -17.25 17.45
C ALA A 503 20.95 -16.03 16.74
N ALA A 504 21.72 -15.35 15.89
CA ALA A 504 21.22 -14.23 15.10
C ALA A 504 20.12 -14.66 14.11
N ARG A 505 20.29 -15.82 13.44
CA ARG A 505 19.27 -16.40 12.55
C ARG A 505 18.01 -16.81 13.31
N TYR A 506 18.14 -17.36 14.52
CA TYR A 506 17.02 -17.73 15.37
C TYR A 506 16.16 -16.52 15.75
N ILE A 507 16.77 -15.41 16.19
CA ILE A 507 16.06 -14.15 16.46
C ILE A 507 15.32 -13.66 15.20
N GLN A 508 16.00 -13.66 14.05
CA GLN A 508 15.41 -13.22 12.78
C GLN A 508 14.17 -14.04 12.42
N VAL A 509 14.28 -15.37 12.40
CA VAL A 509 13.17 -16.27 12.04
C VAL A 509 12.04 -16.20 13.06
N LEU A 510 12.32 -16.06 14.36
CA LEU A 510 11.30 -15.83 15.38
C LEU A 510 10.46 -14.59 15.06
N THR A 511 11.13 -13.46 14.74
CA THR A 511 10.44 -12.20 14.42
C THR A 511 9.71 -12.22 13.08
N GLU A 512 10.30 -12.86 12.07
CA GLU A 512 9.70 -13.03 10.73
C GLU A 512 8.44 -13.90 10.82
N ARG A 513 8.51 -15.02 11.56
CA ARG A 513 7.40 -15.92 11.84
C ARG A 513 6.23 -15.22 12.52
N ASP A 514 6.50 -14.41 13.54
CA ASP A 514 5.44 -13.71 14.26
C ASP A 514 4.82 -12.59 13.42
N ALA A 515 5.62 -11.83 12.66
CA ALA A 515 5.11 -10.86 11.68
C ALA A 515 4.25 -11.54 10.59
N ALA A 516 4.69 -12.69 10.06
CA ALA A 516 3.97 -13.47 9.06
C ALA A 516 2.58 -13.93 9.56
N ARG A 517 2.42 -14.20 10.86
CA ARG A 517 1.12 -14.53 11.46
C ARG A 517 0.12 -13.37 11.39
N TYR A 518 0.55 -12.12 11.60
CA TYR A 518 -0.30 -10.95 11.37
C TYR A 518 -0.58 -10.72 9.88
N VAL A 519 0.40 -10.97 9.00
CA VAL A 519 0.19 -10.92 7.54
C VAL A 519 -0.90 -11.92 7.11
N LEU A 520 -0.87 -13.15 7.62
CA LEU A 520 -1.92 -14.15 7.36
C LEU A 520 -3.31 -13.70 7.86
N LEU A 521 -3.40 -13.06 9.02
CA LEU A 521 -4.67 -12.47 9.49
C LEU A 521 -5.18 -11.37 8.56
N ALA A 522 -4.30 -10.50 8.05
CA ALA A 522 -4.70 -9.47 7.08
C ALA A 522 -5.11 -10.07 5.73
N ARG A 523 -4.38 -11.07 5.20
CA ARG A 523 -4.76 -11.77 3.96
C ARG A 523 -6.10 -12.50 4.08
N THR A 524 -6.57 -12.79 5.30
CA THR A 524 -7.87 -13.40 5.58
C THR A 524 -8.94 -12.40 6.04
N GLY A 525 -8.66 -11.09 6.09
CA GLY A 525 -9.61 -10.05 6.52
C GLY A 525 -9.96 -10.08 8.01
N ARG A 526 -9.05 -10.60 8.85
CA ARG A 526 -9.28 -10.83 10.29
C ARG A 526 -8.34 -10.03 11.19
N LEU A 527 -7.46 -9.19 10.63
CA LEU A 527 -6.45 -8.48 11.41
C LEU A 527 -7.07 -7.49 12.40
N LEU A 528 -7.95 -6.60 11.93
CA LEU A 528 -8.55 -5.56 12.77
C LEU A 528 -9.32 -6.15 13.96
N GLY A 529 -10.16 -7.17 13.71
CA GLY A 529 -10.88 -7.88 14.77
C GLY A 529 -9.97 -8.62 15.76
N ALA A 530 -8.81 -9.13 15.31
CA ALA A 530 -7.81 -9.73 16.20
C ALA A 530 -7.05 -8.69 17.04
N LEU A 531 -6.96 -7.45 16.57
CA LEU A 531 -6.41 -6.30 17.30
C LEU A 531 -7.46 -5.59 18.17
N GLY A 532 -8.73 -6.01 18.15
CA GLY A 532 -9.83 -5.32 18.82
C GLY A 532 -10.18 -3.95 18.23
N LEU A 533 -9.75 -3.67 17.00
CA LEU A 533 -10.08 -2.45 16.28
C LEU A 533 -11.44 -2.60 15.56
N PRO A 534 -12.30 -1.57 15.57
CA PRO A 534 -13.62 -1.65 14.95
C PRO A 534 -13.54 -1.65 13.41
N ASN A 535 -14.39 -2.47 12.79
CA ASN A 535 -14.61 -2.50 11.34
C ASN A 535 -15.89 -1.73 10.98
N GLU A 536 -15.97 -1.12 9.79
CA GLU A 536 -17.21 -0.46 9.34
C GLU A 536 -18.39 -1.44 9.21
N GLY A 537 -18.12 -2.73 8.99
CA GLY A 537 -19.12 -3.79 8.95
C GLY A 537 -19.87 -4.01 10.27
N GLU A 538 -19.31 -3.57 11.41
CA GLU A 538 -19.96 -3.61 12.72
C GLU A 538 -20.62 -2.26 13.08
N TYR A 539 -20.25 -1.18 12.39
CA TYR A 539 -20.87 0.13 12.50
C TYR A 539 -22.16 0.20 11.65
N SER A 540 -23.25 -0.38 12.16
CA SER A 540 -24.58 -0.12 11.62
C SER A 540 -25.01 1.32 12.00
N PRO A 541 -25.13 2.27 11.04
CA PRO A 541 -25.82 3.51 11.33
C PRO A 541 -27.29 3.20 11.65
N SER A 542 -27.79 3.78 12.74
CA SER A 542 -29.16 3.67 13.23
C SER A 542 -30.16 4.51 12.43
#